data_AF-A0A085ZX90-F1
#
_entry.id   AF-A0A085ZX90-F1
#
_cell.length_a   1.000
_cell.length_b   1.000
_cell.length_c   1.000
_cell.angle_alpha   90.00
_cell.angle_beta   90.00
_cell.angle_gamma   90.00
#
_symmetry.space_group_name_H-M   'P 1'
#
loop_
_entity.id
_entity.type
_entity.pdbx_description
1 polymer ?
#
loop_
_entity_poly.entity_id
_entity_poly.type
_entity_poly.pdbx_seq_one_letter_code
_entity_poly.pdbx_strand_id
1 'polypeptide(L)'
;MKAIIIFIFLFTNLFSQNKFDYFDMELEIKGRENHGDVKCDTLYYLKNIDENTINETIKALNKYSRFKLKKGNGYLKITQNEKKYLISELEKLNHFEWDDNLFNKSKAVQIKDFNKVFHITNNLKNEEQIKMCSMIYTFSKPIYFRNNELCLILYQENHSAEEAFINFNVYKVSDTHIPTEEYASIFFIYKH
;
A
#
# COMPACT_ATOMS: atom_id res chain seq x y z
N MET A 1 -27.49 -42.60 28.31
CA MET A 1 -26.97 -41.23 28.06
C MET A 1 -26.00 -41.29 26.90
N LYS A 2 -26.35 -40.70 25.75
CA LYS A 2 -25.45 -40.58 24.59
C LYS A 2 -24.88 -39.16 24.62
N ALA A 3 -23.58 -39.02 24.85
CA ALA A 3 -22.88 -37.74 24.74
C ALA A 3 -22.74 -37.38 23.26
N ILE A 4 -23.33 -36.26 22.85
CA ILE A 4 -23.12 -35.66 21.53
C ILE A 4 -21.86 -34.82 21.66
N ILE A 5 -20.77 -35.27 21.04
CA ILE A 5 -19.56 -34.48 20.90
C ILE A 5 -19.81 -33.52 19.73
N ILE A 6 -20.05 -32.25 20.05
CA ILE A 6 -20.11 -31.17 19.06
C ILE A 6 -18.67 -30.80 18.71
N PHE A 7 -18.19 -31.30 17.57
CA PHE A 7 -16.93 -30.86 16.98
C PHE A 7 -17.14 -29.46 16.40
N ILE A 8 -16.85 -28.43 17.19
CA ILE A 8 -16.76 -27.06 16.69
C ILE A 8 -15.49 -26.98 15.87
N PHE A 9 -15.61 -27.13 14.55
CA PHE A 9 -14.58 -26.71 13.62
C PHE A 9 -14.42 -25.19 13.74
N LEU A 10 -13.52 -24.76 14.63
CA LEU A 10 -12.90 -23.46 14.52
C LEU A 10 -12.13 -23.47 13.21
N PHE A 11 -12.78 -22.98 12.14
CA PHE A 11 -12.08 -22.47 10.98
C PHE A 11 -11.28 -21.26 11.46
N THR A 12 -10.13 -21.51 12.08
CA THR A 12 -9.03 -20.56 12.03
C THR A 12 -8.71 -20.44 10.55
N ASN A 13 -9.25 -19.40 9.92
CA ASN A 13 -8.68 -18.85 8.70
C ASN A 13 -7.25 -18.42 9.04
N LEU A 14 -6.34 -19.40 9.14
CA LEU A 14 -4.93 -19.25 8.89
C LEU A 14 -4.81 -18.92 7.40
N PHE A 15 -5.30 -17.74 7.01
CA PHE A 15 -4.69 -17.03 5.91
C PHE A 15 -3.30 -16.70 6.43
N SER A 16 -2.36 -17.58 6.11
CA SER A 16 -0.99 -17.34 6.50
C SER A 16 -0.60 -15.98 5.94
N GLN A 17 0.02 -15.14 6.77
CA GLN A 17 0.73 -13.93 6.35
C GLN A 17 1.89 -14.23 5.37
N ASN A 18 1.91 -15.40 4.73
CA ASN A 18 2.97 -15.83 3.84
C ASN A 18 2.77 -15.16 2.49
N LYS A 19 3.68 -14.22 2.21
CA LYS A 19 3.98 -13.64 0.91
C LYS A 19 2.77 -13.02 0.21
N PHE A 20 2.37 -11.85 0.70
CA PHE A 20 1.86 -10.87 -0.24
C PHE A 20 3.04 -10.37 -1.07
N ASP A 21 3.03 -10.68 -2.37
CA ASP A 21 3.91 -10.05 -3.33
C ASP A 21 3.39 -8.62 -3.51
N TYR A 22 3.83 -7.72 -2.62
CA TYR A 22 3.54 -6.30 -2.72
C TYR A 22 4.10 -5.84 -4.05
N PHE A 23 3.24 -5.59 -5.04
CA PHE A 23 3.56 -4.83 -6.26
C PHE A 23 4.92 -5.16 -6.87
N ASP A 24 5.30 -6.45 -6.88
CA ASP A 24 6.58 -6.91 -7.43
C ASP A 24 7.84 -6.26 -6.79
N MET A 25 7.80 -5.88 -5.52
CA MET A 25 8.92 -5.21 -4.81
C MET A 25 10.21 -6.05 -4.81
N GLU A 26 10.11 -7.38 -4.81
CA GLU A 26 11.27 -8.26 -5.00
C GLU A 26 11.89 -8.12 -6.41
N LEU A 27 11.07 -7.89 -7.44
CA LEU A 27 11.53 -7.61 -8.81
C LEU A 27 12.14 -6.20 -8.90
N GLU A 28 11.53 -5.21 -8.25
CA GLU A 28 12.09 -3.85 -8.14
C GLU A 28 13.49 -3.85 -7.53
N ILE A 29 13.70 -4.59 -6.43
CA ILE A 29 15.02 -4.75 -5.81
C ILE A 29 16.02 -5.36 -6.79
N LYS A 30 15.64 -6.43 -7.51
CA LYS A 30 16.52 -7.06 -8.51
C LYS A 30 16.86 -6.14 -9.68
N GLY A 31 15.91 -5.32 -10.13
CA GLY A 31 16.13 -4.32 -11.18
C GLY A 31 17.17 -3.28 -10.77
N ARG A 32 17.17 -2.89 -9.50
CA ARG A 32 18.10 -1.91 -8.92
C ARG A 32 19.54 -2.41 -8.76
N GLU A 33 19.74 -3.72 -8.63
CA GLU A 33 21.07 -4.32 -8.49
C GLU A 33 21.92 -4.19 -9.77
N ASN A 34 21.30 -4.05 -10.94
CA ASN A 34 21.98 -4.14 -12.24
C ASN A 34 21.72 -2.94 -13.19
N HIS A 35 21.34 -1.77 -12.67
CA HIS A 35 20.98 -0.63 -13.53
C HIS A 35 22.19 0.24 -13.94
N GLY A 36 22.77 -0.09 -15.10
CA GLY A 36 23.92 0.61 -15.64
C GLY A 36 25.13 0.54 -14.70
N ASP A 37 25.80 1.68 -14.49
CA ASP A 37 27.02 1.76 -13.67
C ASP A 37 26.76 2.24 -12.22
N VAL A 38 25.51 2.46 -11.82
CA VAL A 38 25.16 3.02 -10.50
C VAL A 38 24.58 1.92 -9.61
N LYS A 39 25.17 1.74 -8.43
CA LYS A 39 24.64 0.83 -7.40
C LYS A 39 23.66 1.58 -6.50
N CYS A 40 22.38 1.30 -6.66
CA CYS A 40 21.30 1.80 -5.81
C CYS A 40 20.57 0.64 -5.17
N ASP A 41 21.35 -0.16 -4.46
CA ASP A 41 20.98 -1.46 -3.93
C ASP A 41 20.03 -1.39 -2.74
N THR A 42 19.76 -0.19 -2.21
CA THR A 42 18.81 0.01 -1.12
C THR A 42 17.44 0.45 -1.65
N LEU A 43 16.41 -0.30 -1.33
CA LEU A 43 15.02 0.11 -1.51
C LEU A 43 14.54 0.87 -0.26
N TYR A 44 14.06 2.10 -0.43
CA TYR A 44 13.51 2.88 0.68
C TYR A 44 12.00 2.83 0.70
N TYR A 45 11.41 2.69 1.88
CA TYR A 45 9.95 2.79 2.05
C TYR A 45 9.57 3.57 3.30
N LEU A 46 8.41 4.19 3.28
CA LEU A 46 7.91 4.95 4.40
C LEU A 46 7.51 4.02 5.56
N LYS A 47 8.00 4.32 6.76
CA LYS A 47 7.79 3.50 7.96
C LYS A 47 6.34 3.45 8.41
N ASN A 48 5.62 4.56 8.29
CA ASN A 48 4.23 4.69 8.71
C ASN A 48 3.50 5.71 7.84
N ILE A 49 2.20 5.51 7.65
CA ILE A 49 1.38 6.41 6.85
C ILE A 49 1.05 7.66 7.66
N ASP A 50 1.06 8.82 7.00
CA ASP A 50 0.63 10.08 7.59
C ASP A 50 -0.84 10.03 8.03
N GLU A 51 -1.10 10.41 9.28
CA GLU A 51 -2.43 10.34 9.91
C GLU A 51 -3.48 11.13 9.11
N ASN A 52 -3.09 12.27 8.53
CA ASN A 52 -4.00 13.09 7.74
C ASN A 52 -4.47 12.36 6.47
N THR A 53 -3.63 11.53 5.84
CA THR A 53 -4.05 10.67 4.72
C THR A 53 -5.15 9.69 5.14
N ILE A 54 -4.95 9.02 6.29
CA ILE A 54 -5.91 8.05 6.82
C ILE A 54 -7.23 8.76 7.15
N ASN A 55 -7.15 9.88 7.86
CA ASN A 55 -8.30 10.68 8.28
C ASN A 55 -9.12 11.17 7.08
N GLU A 56 -8.46 11.64 6.02
CA GLU A 56 -9.15 12.10 4.82
C GLU A 56 -9.79 10.95 4.02
N THR A 57 -9.16 9.78 3.99
CA THR A 57 -9.77 8.56 3.42
C THR A 57 -11.01 8.15 4.21
N ILE A 58 -10.96 8.21 5.54
CA ILE A 58 -12.12 7.96 6.42
C ILE A 58 -13.23 8.99 6.15
N LYS A 59 -12.90 10.28 5.99
CA LYS A 59 -13.87 11.32 5.62
C LYS A 59 -14.55 11.01 4.29
N ALA A 60 -13.79 10.57 3.27
CA ALA A 60 -14.35 10.18 1.98
C ALA A 60 -15.30 8.98 2.10
N LEU A 61 -14.92 7.95 2.86
CA LEU A 61 -15.79 6.81 3.15
C LEU A 61 -17.04 7.21 3.92
N ASN A 62 -16.97 8.15 4.86
CA ASN A 62 -18.15 8.64 5.57
C ASN A 62 -19.11 9.39 4.64
N LYS A 63 -18.58 10.27 3.79
CA LYS A 63 -19.37 11.12 2.89
C LYS A 63 -19.99 10.37 1.71
N TYR A 64 -19.28 9.40 1.15
CA TYR A 64 -19.68 8.74 -0.09
C TYR A 64 -19.97 7.24 0.12
N SER A 65 -20.78 6.67 -0.77
CA SER A 65 -21.03 5.21 -0.84
C SER A 65 -20.78 4.67 -2.25
N ARG A 66 -20.33 5.53 -3.17
CA ARG A 66 -20.13 5.22 -4.58
C ARG A 66 -18.85 5.86 -5.05
N PHE A 67 -17.94 5.05 -5.59
CA PHE A 67 -16.63 5.47 -6.06
C PHE A 67 -16.50 5.12 -7.54
N LYS A 68 -16.02 6.06 -8.36
CA LYS A 68 -15.95 5.87 -9.81
C LYS A 68 -14.95 4.74 -10.13
N LEU A 69 -15.33 3.85 -11.03
CA LEU A 69 -14.40 2.83 -11.52
C LEU A 69 -13.33 3.49 -12.39
N LYS A 70 -12.09 3.01 -12.29
CA LYS A 70 -10.99 3.52 -13.12
C LYS A 70 -11.20 3.22 -14.60
N LYS A 71 -11.70 2.01 -14.90
CA LYS A 71 -12.05 1.56 -16.25
C LYS A 71 -13.57 1.39 -16.38
N GLY A 72 -14.12 1.91 -17.48
CA GLY A 72 -15.54 1.79 -17.84
C GLY A 72 -16.46 2.83 -17.20
N ASN A 73 -17.75 2.75 -17.55
CA ASN A 73 -18.80 3.63 -17.04
C ASN A 73 -19.53 2.95 -15.87
N GLY A 74 -19.04 3.17 -14.65
CA GLY A 74 -19.62 2.52 -13.47
C GLY A 74 -19.12 3.06 -12.13
N TYR A 75 -19.69 2.52 -11.06
CA TYR A 75 -19.30 2.83 -9.68
C TYR A 75 -19.14 1.56 -8.86
N LEU A 76 -18.07 1.51 -8.07
CA LEU A 76 -18.00 0.65 -6.91
C LEU A 76 -18.95 1.20 -5.84
N LYS A 77 -20.01 0.47 -5.54
CA LYS A 77 -20.90 0.79 -4.41
C LYS A 77 -20.34 0.10 -3.16
N ILE A 78 -20.21 0.82 -2.05
CA ILE A 78 -19.81 0.29 -0.74
C ILE A 78 -21.03 0.31 0.18
N THR A 79 -21.35 -0.85 0.76
CA THR A 79 -22.43 -1.02 1.73
C THR A 79 -22.09 -0.38 3.07
N GLN A 80 -23.08 -0.19 3.94
CA GLN A 80 -22.84 0.37 5.27
C GLN A 80 -21.97 -0.53 6.15
N ASN A 81 -22.08 -1.86 6.03
CA ASN A 81 -21.25 -2.78 6.79
C ASN A 81 -19.81 -2.78 6.28
N GLU A 82 -19.61 -2.78 4.96
CA GLU A 82 -18.27 -2.62 4.36
C GLU A 82 -17.63 -1.30 4.77
N LYS A 83 -18.39 -0.20 4.78
CA LYS A 83 -17.91 1.10 5.24
C LYS A 83 -17.39 1.06 6.68
N LYS A 84 -18.20 0.53 7.60
CA LYS A 84 -17.81 0.40 9.03
C LYS A 84 -16.56 -0.45 9.18
N TYR A 85 -16.49 -1.56 8.46
CA TYR A 85 -15.32 -2.43 8.45
C TYR A 85 -14.07 -1.70 7.94
N LEU A 86 -14.13 -1.08 6.75
CA LEU A 86 -13.01 -0.37 6.14
C LEU A 86 -12.51 0.78 7.03
N ILE A 87 -13.41 1.55 7.64
CA ILE A 87 -13.04 2.61 8.59
C ILE A 87 -12.30 2.01 9.79
N SER A 88 -12.82 0.94 10.40
CA SER A 88 -12.16 0.31 11.55
C SER A 88 -10.79 -0.27 11.23
N GLU A 89 -10.56 -0.73 9.99
CA GLU A 89 -9.26 -1.22 9.55
C GLU A 89 -8.29 -0.06 9.23
N LEU A 90 -8.79 1.04 8.66
CA LEU A 90 -8.00 2.25 8.43
C LEU A 90 -7.52 2.88 9.75
N GLU A 91 -8.37 2.93 10.78
CA GLU A 91 -8.00 3.44 12.10
C GLU A 91 -6.83 2.66 12.73
N LYS A 92 -6.72 1.36 12.46
CA LYS A 92 -5.60 0.53 12.91
C LYS A 92 -4.27 0.92 12.26
N LEU A 93 -4.30 1.56 11.10
CA LEU A 93 -3.09 1.99 10.39
C LEU A 93 -2.41 3.20 11.06
N ASN A 94 -3.13 3.99 11.87
CA ASN A 94 -2.56 5.18 12.55
C ASN A 94 -1.42 4.84 13.53
N HIS A 95 -1.40 3.61 14.03
CA HIS A 95 -0.38 3.13 14.98
C HIS A 95 0.47 2.01 14.39
N PHE A 96 0.30 1.73 13.11
CA PHE A 96 1.05 0.68 12.43
C PHE A 96 2.34 1.24 11.86
N GLU A 97 3.45 0.59 12.17
CA GLU A 97 4.75 0.85 11.57
C GLU A 97 5.25 -0.41 10.88
N TRP A 98 5.80 -0.25 9.67
CA TRP A 98 6.60 -1.28 9.05
C TRP A 98 7.92 -1.45 9.80
N ASP A 99 8.33 -2.69 9.98
CA ASP A 99 9.67 -3.00 10.48
C ASP A 99 10.73 -2.56 9.47
N ASP A 100 11.95 -2.34 9.94
CA ASP A 100 13.11 -2.19 9.07
C ASP A 100 13.44 -3.51 8.36
N ASN A 101 13.92 -3.44 7.12
CA ASN A 101 14.31 -4.60 6.30
C ASN A 101 13.15 -5.56 6.00
N LEU A 102 11.96 -5.03 5.70
CA LEU A 102 10.79 -5.82 5.28
C LEU A 102 11.11 -6.70 4.06
N PHE A 103 11.97 -6.19 3.18
CA PHE A 103 12.57 -6.93 2.06
C PHE A 103 14.10 -6.94 2.18
N ASN A 104 14.75 -7.84 1.47
CA ASN A 104 16.21 -7.85 1.37
C ASN A 104 16.73 -6.51 0.84
N LYS A 105 17.76 -5.95 1.48
CA LYS A 105 18.33 -4.63 1.13
C LYS A 105 17.29 -3.50 1.08
N SER A 106 16.34 -3.51 1.99
CA SER A 106 15.34 -2.44 2.12
C SER A 106 15.47 -1.72 3.47
N LYS A 107 15.03 -0.47 3.52
CA LYS A 107 15.11 0.36 4.72
C LYS A 107 13.85 1.19 4.91
N ALA A 108 13.28 1.14 6.12
CA ALA A 108 12.18 2.00 6.49
C ALA A 108 12.72 3.42 6.79
N VAL A 109 12.02 4.44 6.32
CA VAL A 109 12.37 5.84 6.56
C VAL A 109 11.18 6.61 7.10
N GLN A 110 11.44 7.65 7.88
CA GLN A 110 10.42 8.57 8.38
C GLN A 110 10.23 9.72 7.37
N ILE A 111 9.04 10.32 7.33
CA ILE A 111 8.74 11.45 6.42
C ILE A 111 9.79 12.57 6.56
N LYS A 112 10.17 12.90 7.80
CA LYS A 112 11.19 13.92 8.10
C LYS A 112 12.58 13.63 7.50
N ASP A 113 12.85 12.40 7.11
CA ASP A 113 14.11 11.94 6.55
C ASP A 113 14.08 11.82 5.02
N PHE A 114 12.96 12.13 4.35
CA PHE A 114 12.81 12.06 2.89
C PHE A 114 13.92 12.82 2.16
N ASN A 115 14.16 14.09 2.54
CA ASN A 115 15.21 14.91 1.94
C ASN A 115 16.60 14.25 1.99
N LYS A 116 16.90 13.52 3.07
CA LYS A 116 18.20 12.84 3.21
C LYS A 116 18.36 11.71 2.20
N VAL A 117 17.27 10.99 1.89
CA VAL A 117 17.26 9.94 0.87
C VAL A 117 17.44 10.55 -0.51
N PHE A 118 16.68 11.60 -0.85
CA PHE A 118 16.79 12.27 -2.15
C PHE A 118 18.15 12.93 -2.36
N HIS A 119 18.85 13.35 -1.30
CA HIS A 119 20.21 13.88 -1.42
C HIS A 119 21.27 12.86 -1.87
N ILE A 120 21.01 11.55 -1.76
CA ILE A 120 21.93 10.50 -2.22
C ILE A 120 22.18 10.61 -3.73
N THR A 121 21.22 11.12 -4.49
CA THR A 121 21.27 11.19 -5.95
C THR A 121 21.66 12.56 -6.50
N ASN A 122 21.93 13.55 -5.64
CA ASN A 122 22.31 14.92 -6.04
C ASN A 122 23.50 15.00 -7.01
N ASN A 123 24.40 14.00 -6.98
CA ASN A 123 25.61 13.98 -7.82
C ASN A 123 25.47 13.10 -9.07
N LEU A 124 24.33 12.44 -9.27
CA LEU A 124 24.06 11.65 -10.46
C LEU A 124 23.69 12.59 -11.61
N LYS A 125 24.22 12.32 -12.81
CA LYS A 125 24.04 13.17 -13.98
C LYS A 125 22.86 12.77 -14.86
N ASN A 126 22.35 11.55 -14.69
CA ASN A 126 21.28 10.99 -15.50
C ASN A 126 19.97 10.96 -14.69
N GLU A 127 18.90 11.53 -15.24
CA GLU A 127 17.57 11.57 -14.63
C GLU A 127 16.99 10.18 -14.34
N GLU A 128 17.24 9.19 -15.20
CA GLU A 128 16.79 7.81 -15.00
C GLU A 128 17.47 7.18 -13.78
N GLN A 129 18.78 7.42 -13.64
CA GLN A 129 19.55 6.97 -12.48
C GLN A 129 19.08 7.70 -11.22
N ILE A 130 18.83 9.02 -11.28
CA ILE A 130 18.27 9.77 -10.16
C ILE A 130 16.94 9.15 -9.73
N LYS A 131 15.99 8.98 -10.66
CA LYS A 131 14.66 8.44 -10.36
C LYS A 131 14.71 7.04 -9.78
N MET A 132 15.58 6.18 -10.28
CA MET A 132 15.73 4.83 -9.73
C MET A 132 16.29 4.89 -8.31
N CYS A 133 17.36 5.67 -8.11
CA CYS A 133 18.13 5.68 -6.87
C CYS A 133 17.49 6.50 -5.74
N SER A 134 16.62 7.45 -6.08
CA SER A 134 15.88 8.27 -5.14
C SER A 134 14.39 8.07 -5.34
N MET A 135 13.95 6.87 -5.00
CA MET A 135 12.53 6.52 -4.95
C MET A 135 12.24 6.01 -3.55
N ILE A 136 11.20 6.55 -2.94
CA ILE A 136 10.67 6.08 -1.67
C ILE A 136 9.28 5.53 -1.94
N TYR A 137 9.08 4.25 -1.65
CA TYR A 137 7.75 3.64 -1.75
C TYR A 137 6.96 3.95 -0.49
N THR A 138 5.68 4.29 -0.63
CA THR A 138 4.77 4.33 0.51
C THR A 138 3.63 3.37 0.26
N PHE A 139 3.43 2.43 1.17
CA PHE A 139 2.32 1.48 1.06
C PHE A 139 1.72 1.11 2.41
N SER A 140 0.42 0.81 2.40
CA SER A 140 -0.29 0.32 3.59
C SER A 140 -0.28 -1.19 3.69
N LYS A 141 -0.61 -1.69 4.89
CA LYS A 141 -1.14 -3.05 4.99
C LYS A 141 -2.43 -3.14 4.15
N PRO A 142 -2.63 -4.22 3.37
CA PRO A 142 -3.84 -4.40 2.59
C PRO A 142 -5.06 -4.64 3.50
N ILE A 143 -6.20 -4.07 3.11
CA ILE A 143 -7.48 -4.24 3.78
C ILE A 143 -8.44 -4.98 2.85
N TYR A 144 -8.66 -6.27 3.12
CA TYR A 144 -9.49 -7.14 2.27
C TYR A 144 -10.96 -7.06 2.61
N PHE A 145 -11.83 -7.02 1.60
CA PHE A 145 -13.27 -7.06 1.77
C PHE A 145 -13.93 -7.81 0.61
N ARG A 146 -15.22 -8.15 0.76
CA ARG A 146 -15.98 -9.05 -0.14
C ARG A 146 -15.30 -10.41 -0.31
N ASN A 147 -15.14 -11.14 0.79
CA ASN A 147 -14.56 -12.48 0.75
C ASN A 147 -13.19 -12.51 0.03
N ASN A 148 -12.37 -11.47 0.26
CA ASN A 148 -11.06 -11.27 -0.34
C ASN A 148 -11.04 -11.00 -1.85
N GLU A 149 -12.18 -10.71 -2.48
CA GLU A 149 -12.23 -10.32 -3.91
C GLU A 149 -11.69 -8.91 -4.15
N LEU A 150 -11.79 -8.02 -3.14
CA LEU A 150 -11.33 -6.65 -3.23
C LEU A 150 -10.35 -6.32 -2.09
N CYS A 151 -9.37 -5.48 -2.41
CA CYS A 151 -8.41 -4.96 -1.44
C CYS A 151 -8.35 -3.44 -1.52
N LEU A 152 -8.46 -2.76 -0.38
CA LEU A 152 -8.14 -1.34 -0.22
C LEU A 152 -6.68 -1.23 0.24
N ILE A 153 -5.85 -0.53 -0.53
CA ILE A 153 -4.43 -0.34 -0.22
C ILE A 153 -3.98 1.04 -0.69
N LEU A 154 -3.10 1.65 0.10
CA LEU A 154 -2.30 2.79 -0.33
C LEU A 154 -1.03 2.25 -0.97
N TYR A 155 -0.70 2.75 -2.16
CA TYR A 155 0.56 2.49 -2.83
C TYR A 155 0.93 3.74 -3.64
N GLN A 156 2.15 4.23 -3.44
CA GLN A 156 2.71 5.34 -4.20
C GLN A 156 4.24 5.22 -4.26
N GLU A 157 4.79 5.79 -5.31
CA GLU A 157 6.22 6.00 -5.51
C GLU A 157 6.48 7.51 -5.41
N ASN A 158 7.42 7.91 -4.55
CA ASN A 158 7.80 9.30 -4.36
C ASN A 158 9.22 9.49 -4.91
N HIS A 159 9.40 10.38 -5.88
CA HIS A 159 10.71 10.73 -6.47
C HIS A 159 11.24 12.08 -5.97
N SER A 160 10.45 12.80 -5.18
CA SER A 160 10.88 14.00 -4.45
C SER A 160 10.20 14.09 -3.09
N ALA A 161 10.74 14.93 -2.20
CA ALA A 161 10.14 15.19 -0.89
C ALA A 161 8.85 16.01 -0.97
N GLU A 162 8.61 16.67 -2.10
CA GLU A 162 7.46 17.54 -2.37
C GLU A 162 6.31 16.75 -3.01
N GLU A 163 6.60 15.64 -3.70
CA GLU A 163 5.59 14.73 -4.23
C GLU A 163 4.86 14.02 -3.08
N ALA A 164 3.57 14.33 -2.89
CA ALA A 164 2.70 13.60 -1.97
C ALA A 164 1.33 13.35 -2.61
N PHE A 165 1.25 12.36 -3.50
CA PHE A 165 0.00 11.84 -4.05
C PHE A 165 -0.50 10.66 -3.23
N ILE A 166 -1.14 10.96 -2.10
CA ILE A 166 -1.46 9.89 -1.15
C ILE A 166 -2.91 9.42 -1.34
N ASN A 167 -3.07 8.29 -2.04
CA ASN A 167 -4.37 7.73 -2.41
C ASN A 167 -4.53 6.31 -1.88
N PHE A 168 -5.66 6.04 -1.22
CA PHE A 168 -6.14 4.68 -1.02
C PHE A 168 -7.01 4.26 -2.20
N ASN A 169 -6.59 3.19 -2.85
CA ASN A 169 -7.22 2.63 -4.04
C ASN A 169 -7.74 1.22 -3.75
N VAL A 170 -8.85 0.89 -4.40
CA VAL A 170 -9.40 -0.46 -4.42
C VAL A 170 -8.85 -1.19 -5.62
N TYR A 171 -8.44 -2.44 -5.42
CA TYR A 171 -7.97 -3.36 -6.45
C TYR A 171 -8.82 -4.63 -6.40
N LYS A 172 -8.95 -5.29 -7.55
CA LYS A 172 -9.48 -6.66 -7.60
C LYS A 172 -8.36 -7.63 -7.31
N VAL A 173 -8.56 -8.51 -6.34
CA VAL A 173 -7.58 -9.54 -6.01
C VAL A 173 -7.81 -10.73 -6.95
N SER A 174 -6.76 -11.18 -7.63
CA SER A 174 -6.80 -12.43 -8.41
C SER A 174 -5.81 -13.41 -7.80
N ASP A 175 -6.33 -14.55 -7.35
CA ASP A 175 -5.68 -15.77 -6.83
C ASP A 175 -4.60 -15.60 -5.74
N THR A 176 -3.60 -14.72 -5.91
CA THR A 176 -2.55 -14.39 -4.90
C THR A 176 -1.90 -13.01 -5.06
N HIS A 177 -2.31 -12.17 -6.02
CA HIS A 177 -1.62 -10.91 -6.35
C HIS A 177 -2.58 -9.71 -6.34
N ILE A 178 -2.13 -8.57 -5.83
CA ILE A 178 -2.79 -7.28 -6.04
C ILE A 178 -2.27 -6.74 -7.37
N PRO A 179 -3.09 -6.69 -8.43
CA PRO A 179 -2.66 -6.18 -9.71
C PRO A 179 -2.30 -4.69 -9.59
N THR A 180 -1.40 -4.23 -10.46
CA THR A 180 -1.05 -2.81 -10.58
C THR A 180 -2.22 -1.94 -11.07
N GLU A 181 -3.27 -2.55 -11.64
CA GLU A 181 -4.41 -1.81 -12.16
C GLU A 181 -5.46 -1.50 -11.08
N GLU A 182 -5.57 -0.22 -10.74
CA GLU A 182 -6.60 0.32 -9.86
C GLU A 182 -8.01 -0.02 -10.36
N TYR A 183 -8.87 -0.55 -9.48
CA TYR A 183 -10.29 -0.77 -9.77
C TYR A 183 -11.13 0.49 -9.51
N ALA A 184 -10.89 1.17 -8.40
CA ALA A 184 -11.53 2.44 -8.04
C ALA A 184 -10.69 3.22 -7.02
N SER A 185 -10.81 4.55 -7.00
CA SER A 185 -10.14 5.39 -6.00
C SER A 185 -11.12 5.85 -4.93
N ILE A 186 -10.78 5.66 -3.65
CA ILE A 186 -11.61 6.14 -2.53
C ILE A 186 -11.35 7.62 -2.27
N PHE A 187 -10.10 8.05 -2.42
CA PHE A 187 -9.68 9.38 -2.03
C PHE A 187 -8.47 9.88 -2.85
N PHE A 188 -8.43 11.20 -3.09
CA PHE A 188 -7.39 11.87 -3.87
C PHE A 188 -7.02 13.21 -3.25
N ILE A 189 -5.76 13.38 -2.82
CA ILE A 189 -5.17 14.69 -2.50
C ILE A 189 -4.09 15.03 -3.50
N TYR A 190 -4.16 16.23 -4.04
CA TYR A 190 -3.03 16.92 -4.63
C TYR A 190 -2.40 17.78 -3.54
N LYS A 191 -1.17 17.49 -3.10
CA LYS A 191 -0.35 18.46 -2.37
C LYS A 191 0.57 19.13 -3.38
N HIS A 192 0.46 20.45 -3.49
CA HIS A 192 1.36 21.31 -4.25
C HIS A 192 2.55 21.70 -3.37
#